data_AF-A0A7W7HTF3-F1
#
_entry.id   AF-A0A7W7HTF3-F1
#
_cell.length_a   1.000
_cell.length_b   1.000
_cell.length_c   1.000
_cell.angle_alpha   90.00
_cell.angle_beta   90.00
_cell.angle_gamma   90.00
#
_symmetry.space_group_name_H-M   'P 1'
#
loop_
_entity.id
_entity.type
_entity.pdbx_description
1 polymer ?
#
loop_
_entity_poly.entity_id
_entity_poly.type
_entity_poly.pdbx_seq_one_letter_code
_entity_poly.pdbx_strand_id
1 'polypeptide(L)'
;MVIDNIVLSLVTRVEAGDGDALLEFHRASVAGNFTLAAGEREDIAFQLSVPWETPVTHLQGRRLAGMTMGVRTELSVAKAVDQGDLDEVEIHPLPVQEQILAAFDRLGFRLRHADLERGGIYGVRQELPFYQEIEFAAPPEYAKSMDEVEVTFVADATGTEVILEFDKRGGLLAEGRDTYARYRVEHTDAQTADWTSSVQKWIHQAVTSHSASP
;
A
#
# COMPACT_ATOMS: atom_id res chain seq x y z
N MET A 1 32.12 23.89 -2.51
CA MET A 1 31.73 22.62 -1.86
C MET A 1 31.53 21.59 -2.95
N VAL A 2 32.04 20.37 -2.81
CA VAL A 2 31.84 19.31 -3.81
C VAL A 2 30.64 18.47 -3.38
N ILE A 3 29.67 18.36 -4.27
CA ILE A 3 28.50 17.50 -4.12
C ILE A 3 28.81 16.20 -4.84
N ASP A 4 28.93 15.11 -4.09
CA ASP A 4 29.25 13.79 -4.65
C ASP A 4 27.99 13.18 -5.29
N ASN A 5 26.87 13.24 -4.57
CA ASN A 5 25.61 12.64 -5.00
C ASN A 5 24.41 13.30 -4.33
N ILE A 6 23.29 13.30 -5.04
CA ILE A 6 21.96 13.66 -4.55
C ILE A 6 21.05 12.50 -4.86
N VAL A 7 20.46 11.93 -3.81
CA VAL A 7 19.58 10.77 -3.91
C VAL A 7 18.20 11.15 -3.38
N LEU A 8 17.18 10.68 -4.10
CA LEU A 8 15.82 10.65 -3.61
C LEU A 8 15.40 9.21 -3.33
N SER A 9 14.70 9.01 -2.22
CA SER A 9 14.19 7.72 -1.82
C SER A 9 12.73 7.81 -1.42
N LEU A 10 11.93 6.79 -1.77
CA LEU A 10 10.61 6.63 -1.15
C LEU A 10 10.76 5.82 0.13
N VAL A 11 10.18 6.35 1.20
CA VAL A 11 10.24 5.77 2.54
C VAL A 11 8.84 5.66 3.14
N THR A 12 8.66 4.67 4.00
CA THR A 12 7.49 4.55 4.88
C THR A 12 7.95 4.54 6.34
N ARG A 13 7.05 4.88 7.26
CA ARG A 13 7.25 4.62 8.69
C ARG A 13 6.79 3.20 9.01
N VAL A 14 7.54 2.53 9.86
CA VAL A 14 7.18 1.23 10.44
C VAL A 14 7.41 1.29 11.94
N GLU A 15 6.54 0.66 12.73
CA GLU A 15 6.78 0.52 14.16
C GLU A 15 8.04 -0.33 14.40
N ALA A 16 8.95 0.16 15.25
CA ALA A 16 10.08 -0.62 15.74
C ALA A 16 10.13 -0.55 17.28
N GLY A 17 10.83 -1.51 17.90
CA GLY A 17 10.85 -1.67 19.36
C GLY A 17 11.31 -0.44 20.15
N ASP A 18 12.08 0.46 19.53
CA ASP A 18 12.57 1.71 20.13
C ASP A 18 11.89 2.98 19.54
N GLY A 19 10.81 2.83 18.76
CA GLY A 19 10.07 3.91 18.10
C GLY A 19 9.90 3.71 16.59
N ASP A 20 9.31 4.69 15.88
CA ASP A 20 9.12 4.63 14.43
C ASP A 20 10.46 4.60 13.68
N ALA A 21 10.65 3.62 12.81
CA ALA A 21 11.77 3.56 11.87
C ALA A 21 11.34 3.93 10.45
N LEU A 22 12.24 4.55 9.68
CA LEU A 22 12.03 4.75 8.24
C LEU A 22 12.52 3.53 7.46
N LEU A 23 11.61 2.93 6.69
CA LEU A 23 11.92 1.87 5.75
C LEU A 23 11.99 2.46 4.34
N GLU A 24 13.17 2.43 3.73
CA GLU A 24 13.37 2.75 2.31
C GLU A 24 12.91 1.58 1.44
N PHE A 25 12.11 1.88 0.41
CA PHE A 25 11.61 0.88 -0.54
C PHE A 25 11.81 1.25 -2.01
N HIS A 26 12.26 2.47 -2.29
CA HIS A 26 12.69 2.89 -3.62
C HIS A 26 13.80 3.94 -3.51
N ARG A 27 14.75 3.95 -4.44
CA ARG A 27 15.92 4.85 -4.43
C ARG A 27 16.34 5.22 -5.85
N ALA A 28 16.61 6.51 -6.08
CA ALA A 28 17.12 7.02 -7.34
C ALA A 28 18.15 8.14 -7.12
N SER A 29 19.31 8.06 -7.79
CA SER A 29 20.23 9.19 -7.89
C SER A 29 19.71 10.19 -8.91
N VAL A 30 19.62 11.46 -8.54
CA VAL A 30 19.06 12.53 -9.37
C VAL A 30 20.12 13.51 -9.88
N ALA A 31 21.25 13.63 -9.18
CA ALA A 31 22.38 14.45 -9.58
C ALA A 31 23.63 14.08 -8.77
N GLY A 32 24.79 14.61 -9.17
CA GLY A 32 26.05 14.44 -8.45
C GLY A 32 27.24 14.93 -9.24
N ASN A 33 28.42 14.81 -8.66
CA ASN A 33 29.71 15.17 -9.26
C ASN A 33 29.81 16.62 -9.74
N PHE A 34 29.36 17.59 -8.94
CA PHE A 34 29.49 19.01 -9.26
C PHE A 34 29.99 19.82 -8.07
N THR A 35 30.44 21.05 -8.33
CA THR A 35 30.92 21.96 -7.30
C THR A 35 29.95 23.13 -7.17
N LEU A 36 29.56 23.45 -5.94
CA LEU A 36 28.76 24.61 -5.59
C LEU A 36 29.64 25.67 -4.92
N ALA A 37 29.69 26.88 -5.46
CA ALA A 37 30.39 28.02 -4.88
C ALA A 37 29.63 28.60 -3.67
N ALA A 38 30.30 29.43 -2.88
CA ALA A 38 29.68 30.06 -1.72
C ALA A 38 28.56 31.02 -2.15
N GLY A 39 27.35 30.81 -1.65
CA GLY A 39 26.16 31.60 -2.00
C GLY A 39 25.55 31.27 -3.37
N GLU A 40 26.12 30.32 -4.11
CA GLU A 40 25.51 29.81 -5.33
C GLU A 40 24.30 28.94 -5.01
N ARG A 41 23.28 29.04 -5.86
CA ARG A 41 22.06 28.23 -5.81
C ARG A 41 21.97 27.44 -7.10
N GLU A 42 21.73 26.14 -6.95
CA GLU A 42 21.48 25.21 -8.05
C GLU A 42 20.09 24.61 -7.88
N ASP A 43 19.29 24.61 -8.96
CA ASP A 43 17.98 23.98 -8.99
C ASP A 43 18.05 22.75 -9.91
N ILE A 44 17.83 21.56 -9.35
CA ILE A 44 17.92 20.29 -10.07
C ILE A 44 16.52 19.75 -10.32
N ALA A 45 16.12 19.71 -11.59
CA ALA A 45 14.89 19.04 -11.99
C ALA A 45 15.06 17.52 -11.94
N PHE A 46 14.06 16.81 -11.43
CA PHE A 46 14.08 15.35 -11.35
C PHE A 46 12.72 14.75 -11.71
N GLN A 47 12.73 13.44 -11.96
CA GLN A 47 11.54 12.59 -11.99
C GLN A 47 11.83 11.37 -11.13
N LEU A 48 10.85 10.99 -10.31
CA LEU A 48 10.92 9.80 -9.47
C LEU A 48 9.74 8.91 -9.84
N SER A 49 10.02 7.71 -10.33
CA SER A 49 8.97 6.73 -10.59
C SER A 49 8.45 6.18 -9.28
N VAL A 50 7.14 6.24 -9.07
CA VAL A 50 6.49 5.63 -7.91
C VAL A 50 6.18 4.17 -8.25
N PRO A 51 6.66 3.17 -7.47
CA PRO A 51 6.31 1.77 -7.67
C PRO A 51 4.79 1.57 -7.68
N TRP A 52 4.29 0.69 -8.56
CA TRP A 52 2.85 0.39 -8.65
C TRP A 52 2.27 -0.16 -7.34
N GLU A 53 3.08 -0.90 -6.58
CA GLU A 53 2.75 -1.48 -5.27
C GLU A 53 2.84 -0.47 -4.11
N THR A 54 3.10 0.82 -4.37
CA THR A 54 3.25 1.82 -3.30
C THR A 54 1.96 1.90 -2.47
N PRO A 55 2.02 1.71 -1.14
CA PRO A 55 0.85 1.71 -0.27
C PRO A 55 0.11 3.05 -0.31
N VAL A 56 -1.21 2.98 -0.22
CA VAL A 56 -2.05 4.18 -0.16
C VAL A 56 -1.97 4.80 1.23
N THR A 57 -1.91 6.13 1.29
CA THR A 57 -2.00 6.88 2.55
C THR A 57 -3.35 7.55 2.71
N HIS A 58 -4.12 7.65 1.63
CA HIS A 58 -5.42 8.32 1.61
C HIS A 58 -6.46 7.44 0.94
N LEU A 59 -7.68 7.48 1.47
CA LEU A 59 -8.87 6.86 0.89
C LEU A 59 -10.03 7.86 0.97
N GLN A 60 -10.72 8.10 -0.14
CA GLN A 60 -11.82 9.08 -0.22
C GLN A 60 -11.45 10.46 0.34
N GLY A 61 -10.21 10.92 0.11
CA GLY A 61 -9.70 12.20 0.60
C GLY A 61 -9.42 12.26 2.12
N ARG A 62 -9.41 11.12 2.81
CA ARG A 62 -9.06 11.02 4.24
C ARG A 62 -7.78 10.23 4.41
N ARG A 63 -6.89 10.71 5.28
CA ARG A 63 -5.67 9.99 5.67
C ARG A 63 -6.03 8.71 6.41
N LEU A 64 -5.40 7.61 6.04
CA LEU A 64 -5.42 6.34 6.79
C LEU A 64 -4.48 6.47 7.99
N ALA A 65 -4.98 6.19 9.20
CA ALA A 65 -4.15 6.24 10.40
C ALA A 65 -3.01 5.21 10.31
N GLY A 66 -1.82 5.54 10.79
CA GLY A 66 -0.63 4.68 10.68
C GLY A 66 0.07 4.79 9.32
N MET A 67 -0.65 5.11 8.25
CA MET A 67 -0.07 5.14 6.90
C MET A 67 0.63 6.44 6.57
N THR A 68 1.94 6.37 6.33
CA THR A 68 2.77 7.52 5.96
C THR A 68 3.81 7.15 4.92
N MET A 69 3.81 7.85 3.80
CA MET A 69 4.84 7.76 2.77
C MET A 69 5.57 9.09 2.67
N GLY A 70 6.85 9.06 2.34
CA GLY A 70 7.63 10.27 2.14
C GLY A 70 8.71 10.13 1.08
N VAL A 71 9.13 11.27 0.55
CA VAL A 71 10.31 11.42 -0.29
C VAL A 71 11.44 11.90 0.61
N ARG A 72 12.46 11.07 0.80
CA ARG A 72 13.68 11.44 1.51
C ARG A 72 14.72 11.94 0.51
N THR A 73 15.27 13.11 0.76
CA THR A 73 16.43 13.64 0.04
C THR A 73 17.69 13.39 0.85
N GLU A 74 18.73 12.83 0.22
CA GLU A 74 20.06 12.67 0.80
C GLU A 74 21.08 13.38 -0.09
N LEU A 75 21.81 14.33 0.47
CA LEU A 75 22.86 15.11 -0.19
C LEU A 75 24.22 14.73 0.41
N SER A 76 25.01 13.99 -0.38
CA SER A 76 26.37 13.60 -0.01
C SER A 76 27.37 14.67 -0.38
N VAL A 77 28.13 15.12 0.61
CA VAL A 77 29.11 16.21 0.46
C VAL A 77 30.51 15.72 0.81
N ALA A 78 31.45 15.89 -0.12
CA ALA A 78 32.82 15.45 0.10
C ALA A 78 33.41 16.11 1.36
N LYS A 79 33.80 15.28 2.34
CA LYS A 79 34.44 15.68 3.60
C LYS A 79 33.56 16.55 4.51
N ALA A 80 32.24 16.46 4.41
CA ALA A 80 31.30 17.10 5.33
C ALA A 80 30.24 16.11 5.84
N VAL A 81 29.39 16.56 6.75
CA VAL A 81 28.23 15.80 7.23
C VAL A 81 27.14 15.89 6.18
N ASP A 82 26.64 14.73 5.73
CA ASP A 82 25.54 14.64 4.80
C ASP A 82 24.31 15.41 5.30
N GLN A 83 23.63 16.07 4.38
CA GLN A 83 22.40 16.79 4.67
C GLN A 83 21.22 16.01 4.09
N GLY A 84 20.04 16.20 4.65
CA GLY A 84 18.85 15.55 4.14
C GLY A 84 17.58 16.30 4.46
N ASP A 85 16.53 15.87 3.79
CA ASP A 85 15.18 16.38 3.92
C ASP A 85 14.19 15.22 3.86
N LEU A 86 13.00 15.40 4.41
CA LEU A 86 11.92 14.41 4.34
C LEU A 86 10.58 15.12 4.17
N ASP A 87 10.01 14.94 2.98
CA ASP A 87 8.69 15.46 2.62
C ASP A 87 7.66 14.33 2.66
N GLU A 88 6.54 14.52 3.37
CA GLU A 88 5.42 13.58 3.30
C GLU A 88 4.73 13.70 1.93
N VAL A 89 4.32 12.57 1.36
CA VAL A 89 3.55 12.51 0.11
C VAL A 89 2.25 11.76 0.30
N GLU A 90 1.19 12.28 -0.31
CA GLU A 90 -0.09 11.61 -0.35
C GLU A 90 -0.11 10.60 -1.50
N ILE A 91 -0.37 9.34 -1.17
CA ILE A 91 -0.57 8.27 -2.15
C ILE A 91 -2.05 7.92 -2.13
N HIS A 92 -2.70 8.14 -3.27
CA HIS A 92 -4.11 7.85 -3.48
C HIS A 92 -4.25 6.52 -4.24
N PRO A 93 -5.36 5.78 -4.08
CA PRO A 93 -5.55 4.50 -4.74
C PRO A 93 -5.58 4.64 -6.26
N LEU A 94 -5.12 3.60 -6.96
CA LEU A 94 -5.32 3.51 -8.40
C LEU A 94 -6.82 3.49 -8.72
N PRO A 95 -7.25 3.94 -9.91
CA PRO A 95 -8.68 4.03 -10.24
C PRO A 95 -9.46 2.73 -10.01
N VAL A 96 -8.86 1.57 -10.30
CA VAL A 96 -9.51 0.27 -10.06
C VAL A 96 -9.61 -0.06 -8.56
N GLN A 97 -8.58 0.25 -7.78
CA GLN A 97 -8.56 0.06 -6.32
C GLN A 97 -9.63 0.93 -5.66
N GLU A 98 -9.72 2.21 -6.03
CA GLU A 98 -10.73 3.15 -5.51
C GLU A 98 -12.15 2.62 -5.74
N GLN A 99 -12.43 2.02 -6.90
CA GLN A 99 -13.76 1.50 -7.21
C GLN A 99 -14.09 0.23 -6.43
N ILE A 100 -13.11 -0.63 -6.19
CA ILE A 100 -13.26 -1.82 -5.33
C ILE A 100 -13.50 -1.38 -3.87
N LEU A 101 -12.71 -0.44 -3.36
CA LEU A 101 -12.86 0.10 -2.00
C LEU A 101 -14.21 0.81 -1.83
N ALA A 102 -14.65 1.57 -2.84
CA ALA A 102 -15.98 2.18 -2.85
C ALA A 102 -17.12 1.13 -2.91
N ALA A 103 -16.90 -0.02 -3.55
CA ALA A 103 -17.86 -1.12 -3.55
C ALA A 103 -18.02 -1.73 -2.16
N PHE A 104 -16.94 -1.90 -1.38
CA PHE A 104 -17.04 -2.30 0.03
C PHE A 104 -17.91 -1.32 0.84
N ASP A 105 -17.68 -0.01 0.71
CA ASP A 105 -18.49 1.00 1.41
C ASP A 105 -19.98 0.95 1.02
N ARG A 106 -20.28 0.77 -0.27
CA ARG A 106 -21.66 0.61 -0.78
C ARG A 106 -22.35 -0.65 -0.24
N LEU A 107 -21.59 -1.72 -0.03
CA LEU A 107 -22.05 -2.96 0.59
C LEU A 107 -22.13 -2.85 2.13
N GLY A 108 -21.80 -1.70 2.71
CA GLY A 108 -21.96 -1.44 4.14
C GLY A 108 -20.76 -1.85 4.99
N PHE A 109 -19.66 -2.30 4.38
CA PHE A 109 -18.41 -2.53 5.08
C PHE A 109 -17.81 -1.21 5.54
N ARG A 110 -17.18 -1.22 6.71
CA ARG A 110 -16.62 -0.01 7.34
C ARG A 110 -15.13 -0.17 7.56
N LEU A 111 -14.36 0.74 6.96
CA LEU A 111 -12.92 0.82 7.17
C LEU A 111 -12.60 0.85 8.67
N ARG A 112 -11.72 -0.05 9.10
CA ARG A 112 -11.24 -0.16 10.47
C ARG A 112 -9.83 0.41 10.58
N HIS A 113 -8.91 -0.17 9.84
CA HIS A 113 -7.50 0.12 9.91
C HIS A 113 -6.82 -0.17 8.57
N ALA A 114 -5.59 0.30 8.43
CA ALA A 114 -4.70 -0.12 7.36
C ALA A 114 -3.28 -0.12 7.90
N ASP A 115 -2.52 -1.18 7.61
CA ASP A 115 -1.14 -1.33 8.07
C ASP A 115 -0.25 -1.97 6.99
N LEU A 116 1.06 -2.04 7.26
CA LEU A 116 2.05 -2.68 6.41
C LEU A 116 2.56 -3.98 7.01
N GLU A 117 2.30 -5.06 6.30
CA GLU A 117 2.78 -6.38 6.66
C GLU A 117 4.09 -6.71 5.94
N ARG A 118 5.11 -7.09 6.70
CA ARG A 118 6.40 -7.52 6.14
C ARG A 118 6.29 -8.92 5.56
N GLY A 119 6.84 -9.10 4.37
CA GLY A 119 6.87 -10.40 3.71
C GLY A 119 6.32 -10.33 2.30
N GLY A 120 5.96 -11.49 1.75
CA GLY A 120 5.40 -11.61 0.42
C GLY A 120 4.23 -12.57 0.39
N ILE A 121 3.27 -12.28 -0.48
CA ILE A 121 2.06 -13.08 -0.63
C ILE A 121 2.33 -14.28 -1.54
N TYR A 122 2.00 -15.48 -1.07
CA TYR A 122 2.28 -16.71 -1.81
C TYR A 122 1.60 -16.73 -3.19
N GLY A 123 2.39 -16.99 -4.23
CA GLY A 123 1.92 -17.10 -5.61
C GLY A 123 1.60 -15.77 -6.29
N VAL A 124 1.79 -14.63 -5.62
CA VAL A 124 1.62 -13.29 -6.19
C VAL A 124 2.99 -12.75 -6.61
N ARG A 125 3.06 -12.10 -7.78
CA ARG A 125 4.27 -11.41 -8.22
C ARG A 125 4.34 -10.06 -7.51
N GLN A 126 4.98 -10.05 -6.36
CA GLN A 126 5.23 -8.87 -5.53
C GLN A 126 6.71 -8.46 -5.66
N GLU A 127 6.97 -7.17 -5.77
CA GLU A 127 8.31 -6.59 -5.88
C GLU A 127 8.76 -5.92 -4.58
N LEU A 128 7.84 -5.33 -3.81
CA LEU A 128 8.16 -4.75 -2.50
C LEU A 128 8.32 -5.83 -1.41
N PRO A 129 9.10 -5.59 -0.34
CA PRO A 129 9.31 -6.57 0.74
C PRO A 129 8.22 -6.53 1.83
N PHE A 130 7.09 -5.88 1.53
CA PHE A 130 5.91 -5.73 2.36
C PHE A 130 4.70 -5.49 1.46
N TYR A 131 3.51 -5.63 2.02
CA TYR A 131 2.24 -5.29 1.37
C TYR A 131 1.35 -4.54 2.35
N GLN A 132 0.32 -3.87 1.83
CA GLN A 132 -0.64 -3.13 2.64
C GLN A 132 -1.93 -3.92 2.77
N GLU A 133 -2.38 -4.07 4.01
CA GLU A 133 -3.72 -4.59 4.33
C GLU A 133 -4.64 -3.42 4.64
N ILE A 134 -5.83 -3.42 4.03
CA ILE A 134 -6.90 -2.48 4.35
C ILE A 134 -8.04 -3.29 4.95
N GLU A 135 -8.26 -3.13 6.25
CA GLU A 135 -9.19 -3.91 7.04
C GLU A 135 -10.56 -3.22 7.08
N PHE A 136 -11.62 -4.00 6.84
CA PHE A 136 -13.00 -3.56 6.93
C PHE A 136 -13.82 -4.44 7.86
N ALA A 137 -14.55 -3.82 8.79
CA ALA A 137 -15.59 -4.53 9.53
C ALA A 137 -16.77 -4.85 8.63
N ALA A 138 -17.25 -6.10 8.76
CA ALA A 138 -18.41 -6.57 8.05
C ALA A 138 -19.71 -5.96 8.61
N PRO A 139 -20.70 -5.64 7.75
CA PRO A 139 -22.01 -5.19 8.20
C PRO A 139 -22.80 -6.32 8.89
N PRO A 140 -23.83 -5.99 9.69
CA PRO A 140 -24.59 -6.97 10.46
C PRO A 140 -25.19 -8.14 9.65
N GLU A 141 -25.44 -7.94 8.36
CA GLU A 141 -25.92 -9.00 7.46
C GLU A 141 -24.93 -10.16 7.31
N TYR A 142 -23.63 -9.91 7.44
CA TYR A 142 -22.58 -10.92 7.38
C TYR A 142 -22.10 -11.40 8.75
N ALA A 143 -22.68 -10.92 9.85
CA ALA A 143 -22.21 -11.20 11.22
C ALA A 143 -22.23 -12.69 11.64
N LYS A 144 -22.89 -13.57 10.88
CA LYS A 144 -22.84 -15.04 11.10
C LYS A 144 -21.72 -15.73 10.31
N SER A 145 -21.17 -15.04 9.32
CA SER A 145 -20.24 -15.57 8.33
C SER A 145 -18.82 -15.07 8.55
N MET A 146 -18.64 -13.78 8.85
CA MET A 146 -17.36 -13.09 9.05
C MET A 146 -17.54 -11.90 9.99
N ASP A 147 -16.47 -11.50 10.66
CA ASP A 147 -16.43 -10.24 11.41
C ASP A 147 -15.76 -9.12 10.60
N GLU A 148 -14.77 -9.48 9.78
CA GLU A 148 -13.98 -8.56 8.98
C GLU A 148 -13.54 -9.16 7.64
N VAL A 149 -13.06 -8.28 6.77
CA VAL A 149 -12.38 -8.62 5.54
C VAL A 149 -11.17 -7.70 5.40
N GLU A 150 -10.04 -8.29 5.09
CA GLU A 150 -8.82 -7.58 4.73
C GLU A 150 -8.66 -7.60 3.22
N VAL A 151 -8.27 -6.45 2.68
CA VAL A 151 -8.06 -6.26 1.25
C VAL A 151 -6.62 -5.84 1.03
N THR A 152 -5.91 -6.64 0.25
CA THR A 152 -4.55 -6.34 -0.18
C THR A 152 -4.50 -6.19 -1.69
N PHE A 153 -3.82 -5.14 -2.16
CA PHE A 153 -3.60 -4.88 -3.58
C PHE A 153 -2.13 -5.03 -3.95
N VAL A 154 -1.84 -5.84 -4.96
CA VAL A 154 -0.51 -5.89 -5.59
C VAL A 154 -0.66 -5.50 -7.05
N ALA A 155 -0.34 -4.24 -7.34
CA ALA A 155 -0.50 -3.65 -8.66
C ALA A 155 0.79 -3.72 -9.49
N ASP A 156 0.61 -3.86 -10.80
CA ASP A 156 1.66 -3.68 -11.79
C ASP A 156 1.16 -2.76 -12.92
N ALA A 157 1.91 -2.70 -14.02
CA ALA A 157 1.60 -1.80 -15.13
C ALA A 157 0.30 -2.13 -15.88
N THR A 158 -0.22 -3.37 -15.83
CA THR A 158 -1.44 -3.75 -16.57
C THR A 158 -2.67 -3.84 -15.67
N GLY A 159 -2.48 -4.23 -14.42
CA GLY A 159 -3.60 -4.44 -13.51
C GLY A 159 -3.22 -4.57 -12.05
N THR A 160 -4.14 -5.12 -11.27
CA THR A 160 -4.01 -5.32 -9.84
C THR A 160 -4.43 -6.74 -9.47
N GLU A 161 -3.57 -7.45 -8.74
CA GLU A 161 -3.99 -8.61 -7.95
C GLU A 161 -4.71 -8.10 -6.70
N VAL A 162 -5.94 -8.57 -6.49
CA VAL A 162 -6.78 -8.27 -5.34
C VAL A 162 -6.85 -9.52 -4.49
N ILE A 163 -6.34 -9.40 -3.28
CA ILE A 163 -6.30 -10.45 -2.28
C ILE A 163 -7.33 -10.10 -1.23
N LEU A 164 -8.21 -11.06 -0.92
CA LEU A 164 -9.21 -10.94 0.13
C LEU A 164 -9.00 -12.04 1.15
N GLU A 165 -8.85 -11.63 2.40
CA GLU A 165 -8.76 -12.51 3.55
C GLU A 165 -9.97 -12.23 4.44
N PHE A 166 -10.63 -13.31 4.87
CA PHE A 166 -11.85 -13.21 5.66
C PHE A 166 -11.61 -13.90 7.00
N ASP A 167 -11.39 -13.11 8.07
CA ASP A 167 -11.27 -13.64 9.42
C ASP A 167 -12.66 -13.97 10.00
N LYS A 168 -12.67 -15.03 10.80
CA LYS A 168 -13.79 -15.43 11.61
C LYS A 168 -13.33 -15.43 13.07
N ARG A 169 -13.74 -14.40 13.82
CA ARG A 169 -13.79 -14.37 15.29
C ARG A 169 -12.72 -15.20 16.02
N GLY A 170 -11.47 -14.75 16.03
CA GLY A 170 -10.50 -15.40 16.92
C GLY A 170 -9.00 -15.15 16.72
N GLY A 171 -8.55 -13.93 16.44
CA GLY A 171 -7.24 -13.35 16.80
C GLY A 171 -5.97 -14.23 16.83
N LEU A 172 -5.00 -13.86 15.99
CA LEU A 172 -3.54 -13.96 16.11
C LEU A 172 -2.86 -15.32 16.44
N LEU A 173 -3.59 -16.41 16.72
CA LEU A 173 -3.00 -17.73 17.02
C LEU A 173 -3.89 -18.93 16.61
N ALA A 174 -4.53 -18.89 15.44
CA ALA A 174 -5.21 -20.07 14.91
C ALA A 174 -4.72 -20.37 13.49
N GLU A 175 -3.90 -21.43 13.33
CA GLU A 175 -3.62 -22.09 12.05
C GLU A 175 -4.89 -22.77 11.48
N GLY A 176 -5.96 -21.99 11.27
CA GLY A 176 -7.34 -22.48 11.28
C GLY A 176 -8.30 -21.78 10.34
N ARG A 177 -7.95 -21.77 9.03
CA ARG A 177 -8.83 -21.51 7.87
C ARG A 177 -9.31 -20.07 7.64
N ASP A 178 -8.37 -19.16 7.40
CA ASP A 178 -8.68 -17.95 6.63
C ASP A 178 -9.16 -18.37 5.24
N THR A 179 -10.30 -17.85 4.82
CA THR A 179 -10.70 -18.04 3.43
C THR A 179 -9.97 -17.02 2.61
N TYR A 180 -9.07 -17.51 1.76
CA TYR A 180 -8.31 -16.68 0.86
C TYR A 180 -8.99 -16.66 -0.52
N ALA A 181 -9.26 -15.47 -1.04
CA ALA A 181 -9.72 -15.28 -2.40
C ALA A 181 -8.78 -14.33 -3.15
N ARG A 182 -8.48 -14.68 -4.41
CA ARG A 182 -7.59 -13.91 -5.26
C ARG A 182 -8.23 -13.64 -6.61
N TYR A 183 -8.16 -12.39 -7.04
CA TYR A 183 -8.70 -11.93 -8.31
C TYR A 183 -7.68 -11.05 -9.02
N ARG A 184 -7.49 -11.26 -10.32
CA ARG A 184 -6.76 -10.31 -11.17
C ARG A 184 -7.76 -9.40 -11.85
N VAL A 185 -7.56 -8.10 -11.75
CA VAL A 185 -8.35 -7.07 -12.43
C VAL A 185 -7.44 -6.19 -13.29
N GLU A 186 -7.90 -5.79 -14.47
CA GLU A 186 -7.14 -4.88 -15.34
C GLU A 186 -7.45 -3.42 -14.96
N HIS A 187 -6.48 -2.52 -15.12
CA HIS A 187 -6.69 -1.09 -14.82
C HIS A 187 -7.80 -0.47 -15.70
N THR A 188 -8.01 -1.01 -16.89
CA THR A 188 -9.05 -0.57 -17.84
C THR A 188 -10.47 -0.83 -17.35
N ASP A 189 -10.66 -1.76 -16.41
CA ASP A 189 -11.99 -2.14 -15.94
C ASP A 189 -12.58 -1.16 -14.93
N ALA A 190 -11.76 -0.22 -14.42
CA ALA A 190 -12.13 0.71 -13.37
C ALA A 190 -13.48 1.39 -13.62
N GLN A 191 -13.77 1.82 -14.85
CA GLN A 191 -15.00 2.56 -15.18
C GLN A 191 -16.07 1.72 -15.89
N THR A 192 -15.78 0.47 -16.25
CA THR A 192 -16.67 -0.35 -17.09
C THR A 192 -17.34 -1.48 -16.31
N ALA A 193 -16.70 -1.97 -15.25
CA ALA A 193 -17.24 -3.06 -14.45
C ALA A 193 -18.25 -2.56 -13.39
N ASP A 194 -19.24 -3.39 -13.08
CA ASP A 194 -20.05 -3.24 -11.88
C ASP A 194 -19.29 -3.82 -10.68
N TRP A 195 -18.50 -2.96 -10.04
CA TRP A 195 -17.66 -3.34 -8.91
C TRP A 195 -18.48 -3.76 -7.69
N THR A 196 -19.67 -3.19 -7.47
CA THR A 196 -20.52 -3.57 -6.33
C THR A 196 -21.02 -5.00 -6.50
N SER A 197 -21.52 -5.35 -7.68
CA SER A 197 -21.91 -6.73 -7.99
C SER A 197 -20.72 -7.70 -7.96
N SER A 198 -19.54 -7.26 -8.45
CA SER A 198 -18.32 -8.08 -8.48
C SER A 198 -17.83 -8.42 -7.07
N VAL A 199 -17.67 -7.41 -6.21
CA VAL A 199 -17.25 -7.59 -4.81
C VAL A 199 -18.29 -8.40 -4.03
N GLN A 200 -19.59 -8.14 -4.22
CA GLN A 200 -20.65 -8.94 -3.59
C GLN A 200 -20.55 -10.42 -3.97
N LYS A 201 -20.26 -10.72 -5.25
CA LYS A 201 -20.06 -12.09 -5.72
C LYS A 201 -18.83 -12.72 -5.08
N TRP A 202 -17.71 -12.00 -4.96
CA TRP A 202 -16.49 -12.49 -4.32
C TRP A 202 -16.73 -12.86 -2.85
N ILE A 203 -17.38 -11.97 -2.10
CA ILE A 203 -17.80 -12.22 -0.71
C ILE A 203 -18.69 -13.46 -0.62
N HIS A 204 -19.70 -13.56 -1.48
CA HIS A 204 -20.61 -14.72 -1.48
C HIS A 204 -19.88 -16.04 -1.79
N GLN A 205 -18.95 -16.02 -2.74
CA GLN A 205 -18.13 -17.18 -3.07
C GLN A 205 -17.27 -17.62 -1.88
N ALA A 206 -16.63 -16.68 -1.18
CA ALA A 206 -15.85 -16.97 0.02
C ALA A 206 -16.70 -17.58 1.14
N VAL A 207 -17.89 -17.03 1.41
CA VAL A 207 -18.79 -17.55 2.45
C VAL A 207 -19.34 -18.95 2.10
N THR A 208 -19.61 -19.22 0.82
CA THR A 208 -20.21 -20.48 0.36
C THR A 208 -19.20 -21.62 0.18
N SER A 209 -17.99 -21.34 -0.34
CA SER A 209 -16.91 -22.33 -0.40
C SER A 209 -16.52 -22.84 0.99
N HIS A 210 -16.72 -21.99 2.01
CA HIS A 210 -16.56 -22.34 3.42
C HIS A 210 -17.63 -23.29 3.97
N SER A 211 -18.83 -23.31 3.39
CA SER A 211 -19.95 -24.15 3.85
C SER A 211 -19.89 -25.60 3.34
N ALA A 212 -18.93 -25.94 2.47
CA ALA A 212 -18.79 -27.24 1.83
C ALA A 212 -17.69 -28.14 2.44
N SER A 213 -17.05 -27.72 3.54
CA SER A 213 -16.11 -28.57 4.28
C SER A 213 -16.86 -29.36 5.37
N PRO A 214 -16.87 -30.70 5.33
CA PRO A 214 -17.43 -31.55 6.39
C PRO A 214 -16.62 -31.45 7.69
#